data_AF-A0A7G2M0T8-F1
#
_entry.id   AF-A0A7G2M0T8-F1
#
_cell.length_a   1.000
_cell.length_b   1.000
_cell.length_c   1.000
_cell.angle_alpha   90.00
_cell.angle_beta   90.00
_cell.angle_gamma   90.00
#
_symmetry.space_group_name_H-M   'P 1'
#
loop_
_entity.id
_entity.type
_entity.pdbx_description
1 polymer ?
#
loop_
_entity_poly.entity_id
_entity_poly.type
_entity_poly.pdbx_seq_one_letter_code
_entity_poly.pdbx_strand_id
1 'polypeptide(L)'
;MALDDHGKAAAGAPRKGVWKSGKGKGRHHPKGRQLQDAAWEEVRTLMGDRPRARDLLIEFLHLIQDRFGHLSAAHLRALAE
;
A
#
# COMPACT_ATOMS: atom_id res chain seq x y z
N MET A 1 62.38 4.83 -25.08
CA MET A 1 61.00 5.05 -25.56
C MET A 1 60.18 3.85 -25.13
N ALA A 2 59.15 4.11 -24.32
CA ALA A 2 58.05 3.26 -23.83
C ALA A 2 58.22 1.72 -23.70
N LEU A 3 58.07 1.24 -22.46
CA LEU A 3 57.79 -0.15 -22.09
C LEU A 3 56.37 -0.53 -22.55
N ASP A 4 56.22 -1.71 -23.16
CA ASP A 4 54.91 -2.31 -23.43
C ASP A 4 54.24 -2.74 -22.12
N ASP A 5 53.19 -1.99 -21.79
CA ASP A 5 52.37 -2.07 -20.60
C ASP A 5 51.45 -3.30 -20.64
N HIS A 6 51.55 -4.17 -19.63
CA HIS A 6 50.59 -5.25 -19.40
C HIS A 6 49.24 -4.66 -18.99
N GLY A 7 48.37 -4.41 -19.98
CA GLY A 7 46.98 -4.00 -19.78
C GLY A 7 46.12 -5.09 -19.13
N LYS A 8 46.19 -5.16 -17.80
CA LYS A 8 45.32 -5.95 -16.92
C LYS A 8 43.85 -5.61 -17.23
N ALA A 9 43.08 -6.57 -17.75
CA ALA A 9 41.63 -6.43 -17.88
C ALA A 9 41.04 -6.09 -16.51
N ALA A 10 40.50 -4.87 -16.40
CA ALA A 10 39.93 -4.36 -15.16
C ALA A 10 38.78 -5.27 -14.72
N ALA A 11 39.03 -6.00 -13.64
CA ALA A 11 37.98 -6.59 -12.83
C ALA A 11 37.06 -5.46 -12.34
N GLY A 12 35.77 -5.56 -12.61
CA GLY A 12 34.78 -4.70 -11.96
C GLY A 12 33.73 -4.04 -12.85
N ALA A 13 33.35 -4.61 -13.99
CA ALA A 13 32.09 -4.22 -14.60
C ALA A 13 30.93 -4.78 -13.73
N PRO A 14 30.11 -3.93 -13.07
CA PRO A 14 28.98 -4.44 -12.32
C PRO A 14 28.01 -5.08 -13.31
N ARG A 15 27.78 -6.39 -13.14
CA ARG A 15 26.73 -7.12 -13.85
C ARG A 15 25.45 -6.32 -13.65
N LYS A 16 24.82 -5.87 -14.74
CA LYS A 16 23.59 -5.08 -14.71
C LYS A 16 22.53 -5.89 -13.96
N GLY A 17 22.43 -5.64 -12.66
CA GLY A 17 21.51 -6.35 -11.78
C GLY A 17 20.09 -6.17 -12.25
N VAL A 18 19.25 -7.17 -11.97
CA VAL A 18 17.81 -7.24 -12.30
C VAL A 18 17.00 -6.26 -11.44
N TRP A 19 17.53 -5.08 -11.20
CA TRP A 19 16.87 -3.98 -10.53
C TRP A 19 16.94 -2.84 -11.53
N LYS A 20 15.93 -2.75 -12.40
CA LYS A 20 15.63 -1.47 -13.01
C LYS A 20 15.33 -0.53 -11.85
N SER A 21 16.29 0.33 -11.51
CA SER A 21 15.99 1.66 -10.97
C SER A 21 15.24 2.40 -12.08
N GLY A 22 13.99 2.00 -12.32
CA GLY A 22 13.10 2.74 -13.16
C GLY A 22 12.95 4.09 -12.50
N LYS A 23 13.51 5.12 -13.13
CA LYS A 23 13.16 6.53 -12.91
C LYS A 23 11.71 6.76 -13.40
N GLY A 24 10.81 5.86 -13.04
CA GLY A 24 9.38 6.03 -13.16
C GLY A 24 8.94 6.71 -11.88
N LYS A 25 8.03 7.67 -12.01
CA LYS A 25 7.32 8.31 -10.90
C LYS A 25 6.91 7.20 -9.93
N GLY A 26 7.64 7.08 -8.82
CA GLY A 26 7.40 6.04 -7.83
C GLY A 26 5.94 6.09 -7.42
N ARG A 27 5.38 4.99 -6.92
CA ARG A 27 4.00 5.02 -6.43
C ARG A 27 3.87 6.16 -5.43
N HIS A 28 3.05 7.15 -5.75
CA HIS A 28 2.83 8.33 -4.91
C HIS A 28 2.14 7.95 -3.58
N HIS A 29 1.57 6.75 -3.54
CA HIS A 29 0.82 6.19 -2.43
C HIS A 29 1.38 4.80 -2.08
N PRO A 30 1.33 4.40 -0.80
CA PRO A 30 1.76 3.07 -0.37
C PRO A 30 0.94 1.96 -1.04
N LYS A 31 1.45 0.73 -1.01
CA LYS A 31 0.70 -0.44 -1.51
C LYS A 31 -0.60 -0.60 -0.71
N GLY A 32 -1.69 -0.91 -1.40
CA GLY A 32 -3.00 -1.12 -0.79
C GLY A 32 -4.03 -0.09 -1.28
N ARG A 33 -5.25 -0.20 -0.74
CA ARG A 33 -6.29 0.80 -0.98
C ARG A 33 -6.03 2.00 -0.09
N GLN A 34 -6.14 3.19 -0.67
CA GLN A 34 -6.02 4.43 0.09
C GLN A 34 -7.27 4.62 0.95
N LEU A 35 -7.08 5.25 2.10
CA LEU A 35 -8.20 5.71 2.90
C LEU A 35 -8.91 6.84 2.14
N GLN A 36 -10.23 6.81 2.13
CA GLN A 36 -11.06 7.88 1.58
C GLN A 36 -11.73 8.57 2.74
N ASP A 37 -11.58 9.89 2.85
CA ASP A 37 -12.09 10.66 3.99
C ASP A 37 -13.61 10.53 4.14
N ALA A 38 -14.35 10.49 3.02
CA ALA A 38 -15.80 10.28 3.03
C ALA A 38 -16.17 8.92 3.66
N ALA A 39 -15.55 7.82 3.19
CA ALA A 39 -15.81 6.49 3.73
C ALA A 39 -15.36 6.36 5.20
N TRP A 40 -14.30 7.08 5.59
CA TRP A 40 -13.83 7.13 6.96
C TRP A 40 -14.85 7.79 7.89
N GLU A 41 -15.34 8.97 7.53
CA GLU A 41 -16.34 9.68 8.33
C GLU A 41 -17.68 8.93 8.37
N GLU A 42 -18.09 8.30 7.27
CA GLU A 42 -19.26 7.43 7.23
C GLU A 42 -19.16 6.25 8.22
N VAL A 43 -18.03 5.53 8.20
CA VAL A 43 -17.80 4.38 9.09
C VAL A 43 -17.65 4.84 10.54
N ARG A 44 -16.97 5.97 10.79
CA ARG A 44 -16.85 6.57 12.12
C ARG A 44 -18.21 6.96 12.69
N THR A 45 -19.04 7.61 11.88
CA THR A 45 -20.41 8.00 12.26
C THR A 45 -21.28 6.76 12.53
N LEU A 46 -21.12 5.70 11.73
CA LEU A 46 -21.88 4.46 11.87
C LEU A 46 -21.52 3.68 13.15
N MET A 47 -20.24 3.61 13.49
CA MET A 47 -19.77 2.92 14.69
C MET A 47 -20.05 3.71 15.97
N GLY A 48 -20.00 5.05 15.91
CA GLY A 48 -20.16 5.91 17.08
C GLY A 48 -19.18 5.53 18.19
N ASP A 49 -19.67 5.44 19.41
CA ASP A 49 -18.86 5.12 20.61
C ASP A 49 -18.79 3.61 20.92
N ARG A 50 -19.14 2.75 19.95
CA ARG A 50 -19.10 1.29 20.17
C ARG A 50 -17.66 0.81 20.36
N PRO A 51 -17.43 -0.18 21.23
CA PRO A 51 -16.10 -0.73 21.46
C PRO A 51 -15.55 -1.40 20.20
N ARG A 52 -14.26 -1.20 19.90
CA ARG A 52 -13.56 -1.83 18.76
C ARG A 52 -13.02 -3.21 19.16
N ALA A 53 -13.94 -4.14 19.42
CA ALA A 53 -13.61 -5.53 19.72
C ALA A 53 -13.61 -6.39 18.45
N ARG A 54 -12.74 -7.41 18.40
CA ARG A 54 -12.67 -8.34 17.26
C ARG A 54 -13.97 -9.12 17.06
N ASP A 55 -14.65 -9.44 18.16
CA ASP A 55 -15.89 -10.20 18.12
C ASP A 55 -17.03 -9.41 17.47
N LEU A 56 -16.96 -8.07 17.49
CA LEU A 56 -17.94 -7.16 16.89
C LEU A 56 -17.72 -6.90 15.39
N LEU A 57 -16.69 -7.51 14.79
CA LEU A 57 -16.36 -7.28 13.39
C LEU A 57 -17.53 -7.63 12.47
N ILE A 58 -18.18 -8.77 12.73
CA ILE A 58 -19.25 -9.23 11.85
C ILE A 58 -20.47 -8.30 11.95
N GLU A 59 -20.73 -7.73 13.12
CA GLU A 59 -21.78 -6.75 13.38
C GLU A 59 -21.49 -5.44 12.64
N PHE A 60 -20.25 -4.95 12.67
CA PHE A 60 -19.89 -3.75 11.91
C PHE A 60 -19.99 -3.97 10.39
N LEU A 61 -19.65 -5.16 9.90
CA LEU A 61 -19.84 -5.50 8.49
C LEU A 61 -21.33 -5.51 8.11
N HIS A 62 -22.19 -6.11 8.93
CA HIS A 62 -23.64 -6.10 8.68
C HIS A 62 -24.20 -4.67 8.72
N LEU A 63 -23.80 -3.83 9.67
CA LEU A 63 -24.27 -2.43 9.74
C LEU A 63 -23.89 -1.63 8.49
N ILE A 64 -22.69 -1.85 7.96
CA ILE A 64 -22.26 -1.22 6.70
C ILE A 64 -23.11 -1.74 5.54
N GLN A 65 -23.36 -3.04 5.46
CA GLN A 65 -24.24 -3.63 4.44
C GLN A 65 -25.67 -3.09 4.53
N ASP A 66 -26.25 -3.02 5.72
CA ASP A 66 -27.61 -2.55 5.93
C ASP A 66 -27.78 -1.08 5.55
N ARG A 67 -26.74 -0.26 5.80
CA ARG A 67 -26.77 1.17 5.45
C ARG A 67 -26.52 1.43 3.97
N PHE A 68 -25.56 0.74 3.36
CA PHE A 68 -25.09 1.06 2.00
C PHE A 68 -25.56 0.04 0.93
N GLY A 69 -26.24 -1.02 1.34
CA GLY A 69 -26.67 -2.13 0.48
C GLY A 69 -25.55 -3.04 -0.01
N HIS A 70 -24.29 -2.74 0.31
CA HIS A 70 -23.12 -3.51 -0.10
C HIS A 70 -21.90 -3.20 0.78
N LEU A 71 -20.92 -4.11 0.77
CA LEU A 71 -19.58 -3.85 1.33
C LEU A 71 -18.70 -3.23 0.25
N SER A 72 -18.67 -1.90 0.18
CA SER A 72 -17.68 -1.24 -0.67
C SER A 72 -16.30 -1.44 -0.05
N ALA A 73 -15.29 -1.59 -0.90
CA ALA A 73 -13.94 -1.76 -0.42
C ALA A 73 -13.30 -0.46 0.11
N ALA A 74 -13.94 0.70 -0.11
CA ALA A 74 -13.59 1.93 0.59
C ALA A 74 -14.03 1.84 2.06
N HIS A 75 -15.25 1.33 2.31
CA HIS A 75 -15.76 1.09 3.67
C HIS A 75 -14.97 0.02 4.42
N LEU A 76 -14.57 -1.06 3.74
CA LEU A 76 -13.71 -2.09 4.35
C LEU A 76 -12.33 -1.55 4.72
N ARG A 77 -11.76 -0.65 3.90
CA ARG A 77 -10.49 0.01 4.23
C ARG A 77 -10.67 0.96 5.42
N ALA A 78 -11.76 1.73 5.45
CA ALA A 78 -12.07 2.63 6.55
C ALA A 78 -12.34 1.91 7.88
N LEU A 79 -12.98 0.73 7.84
CA LEU A 79 -13.21 -0.10 9.03
C LEU A 79 -11.91 -0.65 9.65
N ALA A 80 -10.85 -0.76 8.85
CA ALA A 80 -9.56 -1.28 9.28
C ALA A 80 -8.63 -0.21 9.91
N GLU A 81 -9.07 1.05 10.02
CA GLU A 81 -8.33 2.15 10.66
C GLU A 81 -8.72 2.32 12.14
#